data_AF-A0A351AAF8-F1
#
_entry.id   AF-A0A351AAF8-F1
#
_cell.length_a   1.000
_cell.length_b   1.000
_cell.length_c   1.000
_cell.angle_alpha   90.00
_cell.angle_beta   90.00
_cell.angle_gamma   90.00
#
_symmetry.space_group_name_H-M   'P 1'
#
loop_
_entity.id
_entity.type
_entity.pdbx_description
1 polymer ?
#
loop_
_entity_poly.entity_id
_entity_poly.type
_entity_poly.pdbx_seq_one_letter_code
_entity_poly.pdbx_strand_id
1 'polypeptide(L)' 'MLAACLALALIPPPATPNVLLIVLDDAGYGDFGFTGHPTIRTPHLDRLATQSVRSP' A
#
# COMPACT_ATOMS: atom_id res chain seq x y z
N MET A 1 -2.70 18.32 -36.45
CA MET A 1 -3.79 17.90 -35.55
C MET A 1 -4.12 16.41 -35.67
N LEU A 2 -4.21 15.82 -36.88
CA LEU A 2 -4.49 14.38 -37.05
C LEU A 2 -3.44 13.44 -36.41
N ALA A 3 -2.16 13.79 -36.50
CA ALA A 3 -1.06 12.99 -35.93
C ALA A 3 -1.04 12.96 -34.38
N ALA A 4 -1.58 13.99 -33.72
CA ALA A 4 -1.64 14.05 -32.25
C ALA A 4 -2.73 13.12 -31.68
N CYS A 5 -3.84 12.93 -32.40
CA CYS A 5 -4.91 12.03 -31.97
C CYS A 5 -4.51 10.56 -32.02
N LEU A 6 -3.67 10.16 -33.00
CA LEU A 6 -3.22 8.77 -33.13
C LEU A 6 -2.25 8.36 -32.01
N ALA A 7 -1.44 9.30 -31.50
CA ALA A 7 -0.47 9.05 -30.43
C ALA A 7 -1.13 8.75 -29.07
N LEU A 8 -2.33 9.27 -28.82
CA LEU A 8 -3.04 9.07 -27.54
C LEU A 8 -3.63 7.65 -27.41
N ALA A 9 -3.98 7.02 -28.53
CA ALA A 9 -4.58 5.68 -28.56
C ALA A 9 -3.58 4.54 -28.36
N LEU A 10 -2.27 4.83 -28.43
CA LEU A 10 -1.18 3.87 -28.24
C LEU A 10 -0.72 3.74 -26.78
N ILE A 11 -1.25 4.58 -25.87
CA ILE A 11 -0.93 4.49 -24.45
C ILE A 11 -1.81 3.38 -23.87
N PRO A 12 -1.24 2.23 -23.45
CA PRO A 12 -2.02 1.21 -22.77
C PRO A 12 -2.65 1.85 -21.52
N PRO A 13 -3.92 1.52 -21.21
CA PRO A 13 -4.53 2.03 -19.99
C PRO A 13 -3.64 1.65 -18.81
N PRO A 14 -3.50 2.53 -17.81
CA PRO A 14 -2.73 2.22 -16.62
C PRO A 14 -3.19 0.87 -16.09
N ALA A 15 -2.23 -0.01 -15.80
CA ALA A 15 -2.52 -1.34 -15.32
C ALA A 15 -3.46 -1.22 -14.11
N THR A 16 -4.55 -1.98 -14.13
CA THR A 16 -5.48 -2.03 -13.00
C THR A 16 -4.71 -2.53 -11.78
N PRO A 17 -4.63 -1.75 -10.68
CA PRO A 17 -3.90 -2.18 -9.51
C PRO A 17 -4.58 -3.41 -8.90
N ASN A 18 -3.78 -4.34 -8.39
CA ASN A 18 -4.30 -5.41 -7.54
C ASN A 18 -4.56 -4.85 -6.14
N VAL A 19 -5.73 -5.15 -5.57
CA VAL A 19 -6.09 -4.73 -4.21
C VAL A 19 -6.03 -5.94 -3.30
N LEU A 20 -5.24 -5.84 -2.22
CA LEU A 20 -5.17 -6.83 -1.15
C LEU A 20 -5.71 -6.21 0.13
N LEU A 21 -6.82 -6.74 0.64
CA LEU A 21 -7.37 -6.37 1.95
C LEU A 21 -6.92 -7.39 2.99
N ILE A 22 -6.18 -6.92 3.99
CA ILE A 22 -5.73 -7.73 5.12
C ILE A 22 -6.52 -7.27 6.35
N VAL A 23 -7.25 -8.18 6.98
CA VAL A 23 -8.01 -7.93 8.21
C VAL A 23 -7.40 -8.75 9.33
N LEU A 24 -7.20 -8.10 10.48
CA LEU A 24 -6.78 -8.75 11.71
C LEU A 24 -7.94 -8.68 12.69
N ASP A 25 -8.22 -9.79 13.36
CA ASP A 25 -9.22 -9.85 14.41
C ASP A 25 -8.61 -9.37 15.72
N ASP A 26 -9.34 -8.52 16.46
CA ASP A 26 -8.99 -7.98 17.78
C ASP A 26 -7.58 -7.36 17.95
N ALA A 27 -6.90 -7.00 16.86
CA ALA A 27 -5.58 -6.37 16.94
C ALA A 27 -5.68 -4.93 17.45
N GLY A 28 -5.04 -4.67 18.59
CA GLY A 28 -4.90 -3.34 19.18
C GLY A 28 -3.82 -2.51 18.48
N TYR A 29 -3.93 -1.19 18.58
CA TYR A 29 -2.92 -0.28 18.00
C TYR A 29 -1.51 -0.52 18.56
N GLY A 30 -1.40 -0.86 19.85
CA GLY A 30 -0.12 -1.11 20.53
C GLY A 30 0.55 -2.45 20.19
N ASP A 31 -0.09 -3.30 19.38
CA ASP A 31 0.35 -4.70 19.21
C ASP A 31 1.49 -4.85 18.19
N PHE A 32 1.82 -3.79 17.44
CA PHE A 32 2.76 -3.85 16.32
C PHE A 32 4.13 -3.26 16.64
N GLY A 33 5.16 -3.76 15.96
CA GLY A 33 6.53 -3.23 16.06
C GLY A 33 6.59 -1.75 15.67
N PHE A 34 5.92 -1.38 14.58
CA PHE A 34 5.85 0.01 14.10
C PHE A 34 5.09 0.98 15.02
N THR A 35 4.36 0.49 16.03
CA THR A 35 3.75 1.32 17.10
C THR A 35 4.58 1.35 18.39
N GLY A 36 5.76 0.69 18.39
CA GLY A 36 6.72 0.75 19.49
C GLY A 36 6.56 -0.38 20.51
N HIS A 37 5.90 -1.49 20.18
CA HIS A 37 5.79 -2.62 21.11
C HIS A 37 7.20 -3.12 21.54
N PRO A 38 7.47 -3.30 22.85
CA PRO A 38 8.80 -3.69 23.34
C PRO A 38 9.27 -5.10 22.97
N THR A 39 8.41 -5.96 22.42
CA THR A 39 8.67 -7.41 22.34
C THR A 39 8.10 -8.06 21.09
N ILE A 40 6.87 -7.71 20.69
CA ILE A 40 6.28 -8.23 19.45
C ILE A 40 7.06 -7.68 18.25
N ARG A 41 7.43 -8.59 17.34
CA ARG A 41 8.19 -8.28 16.13
C ARG A 41 7.33 -8.53 14.91
N THR A 42 7.07 -7.49 14.13
CA THR A 42 6.23 -7.58 12.92
C THR A 42 6.99 -7.09 11.68
N PRO A 43 8.19 -7.65 11.36
CA PRO A 43 9.12 -7.04 10.40
C PRO A 43 8.54 -6.81 9.00
N HIS A 44 7.61 -7.66 8.56
CA HIS A 44 6.92 -7.48 7.28
C HIS A 44 5.91 -6.33 7.30
N LEU A 45 5.13 -6.19 8.39
CA LEU A 45 4.20 -5.09 8.57
C LEU A 45 4.94 -3.79 8.88
N ASP A 46 6.07 -3.85 9.59
CA ASP A 46 6.92 -2.70 9.89
C ASP A 46 7.49 -2.10 8.60
N ARG A 47 7.98 -2.95 7.69
CA ARG A 47 8.42 -2.53 6.35
C ARG A 47 7.26 -1.98 5.52
N LEU A 48 6.08 -2.60 5.59
CA LEU A 48 4.90 -2.08 4.88
C LEU A 48 4.51 -0.70 5.41
N ALA A 49 4.56 -0.50 6.72
CA ALA A 49 4.23 0.73 7.42
C ALA A 49 5.18 1.89 7.06
N THR A 50 6.47 1.64 6.80
CA THR A 50 7.41 2.70 6.34
C THR A 50 7.20 3.12 4.89
N GLN A 51 6.53 2.29 4.09
CA GLN A 51 6.23 2.55 2.67
C GLN A 51 4.78 3.04 2.45
N SER A 52 4.01 3.19 3.52
CA SER A 52 2.57 3.46 3.48
C SER A 52 2.21 4.77 4.18
N VAL A 53 1.05 5.32 3.83
CA VAL A 53 0.41 6.35 4.64
C VAL A 53 -0.10 5.70 5.94
N ARG A 54 0.18 6.33 7.08
CA ARG A 54 -0.34 5.92 8.38
C ARG A 54 -1.27 7.01 8.91
N SER A 55 -2.39 6.61 9.50
CA SER A 55 -3.19 7.55 10.28
C SER A 55 -2.37 8.01 11.50
N PRO A 56 -2.46 9.29 11.91
CA PRO A 56 -2.05 9.70 13.24
C PRO A 56 -2.81 8.94 14.32
#